data_AF-A0A915JNV0-F1
#
_entry.id   AF-A0A915JNV0-F1
#
_cell.length_a   1.000
_cell.length_b   1.000
_cell.length_c   1.000
_cell.angle_alpha   90.00
_cell.angle_beta   90.00
_cell.angle_gamma   90.00
#
_symmetry.space_group_name_H-M   'P 1'
#
loop_
_entity.id
_entity.type
_entity.pdbx_description
1 polymer ?
#
loop_
_entity_poly.entity_id
_entity_poly.type
_entity_poly.pdbx_seq_one_letter_code
_entity_poly.pdbx_strand_id
1 'polypeptide(L)'
;MNLAEKIFCEMAVKSGMDIFRVFDSLNYVPNLIVGMEAAGKAGGVVEAAISYTGDVSDPSKTQYNLEYYEKLATELVKAGTHVLCIKIL
;
A
#
# COMPACT_ATOMS: atom_id res chain seq x y z
N MET A 1 -8.74 6.54 -11.06
CA MET A 1 -9.70 6.21 -9.99
C MET A 1 -11.09 6.07 -10.59
N ASN A 2 -11.67 4.88 -10.55
CA ASN A 2 -13.01 4.64 -11.04
C ASN A 2 -14.06 4.97 -9.97
N LEU A 3 -15.34 5.04 -10.37
CA LEU A 3 -16.43 5.38 -9.45
C LEU A 3 -16.65 4.31 -8.37
N ALA A 4 -16.40 3.04 -8.69
CA ALA A 4 -16.62 1.92 -7.79
C ALA A 4 -15.69 1.95 -6.57
N GLU A 5 -14.40 2.26 -6.76
CA GLU A 5 -13.39 2.38 -5.69
C GLU A 5 -13.79 3.42 -4.64
N LYS A 6 -14.26 4.59 -5.10
CA LYS A 6 -14.70 5.68 -4.22
C LYS A 6 -15.91 5.26 -3.40
N ILE A 7 -16.95 4.75 -4.08
CA ILE A 7 -18.19 4.32 -3.43
C ILE A 7 -17.91 3.22 -2.39
N PHE A 8 -17.03 2.27 -2.72
CA PHE A 8 -16.66 1.22 -1.79
C PHE A 8 -16.00 1.77 -0.52
N CYS A 9 -14.98 2.64 -0.66
CA CYS A 9 -14.27 3.19 0.49
C CYS A 9 -15.19 4.07 1.36
N GLU A 10 -16.03 4.92 0.75
CA GLU A 10 -17.01 5.75 1.46
C GLU A 10 -18.02 4.90 2.25
N MET A 11 -18.54 3.84 1.63
CA MET A 11 -19.48 2.93 2.29
C MET A 11 -18.81 2.14 3.41
N ALA A 12 -17.55 1.75 3.24
CA ALA A 12 -16.82 1.02 4.26
C ALA A 12 -16.53 1.88 5.50
N VAL A 13 -16.12 3.15 5.32
CA VAL A 13 -15.99 4.12 6.43
C VAL A 13 -17.33 4.32 7.13
N LYS A 14 -18.42 4.54 6.37
CA LYS A 14 -19.78 4.66 6.94
C LYS A 14 -20.23 3.42 7.72
N SER A 15 -19.68 2.25 7.38
CA SER A 15 -19.95 0.98 8.03
C SER A 15 -19.03 0.70 9.23
N GLY A 16 -18.14 1.63 9.58
CA GLY A 16 -17.25 1.52 10.74
C GLY A 16 -15.84 0.99 10.45
N MET A 17 -15.39 0.98 9.18
CA MET A 17 -14.00 0.65 8.86
C MET A 17 -13.08 1.86 9.02
N ASP A 18 -12.19 1.83 10.00
CA ASP A 18 -11.28 2.95 10.31
C ASP A 18 -9.95 2.89 9.56
N ILE A 19 -9.33 1.71 9.48
CA ILE A 19 -7.98 1.51 8.93
C ILE A 19 -8.05 0.69 7.64
N PHE A 20 -7.47 1.23 6.56
CA PHE A 20 -7.39 0.61 5.25
C PHE A 20 -5.96 0.16 4.99
N ARG A 21 -5.71 -1.16 5.10
CA ARG A 21 -4.48 -1.76 4.59
C ARG A 21 -4.61 -1.97 3.08
N VAL A 22 -3.96 -1.13 2.29
CA VAL A 22 -3.99 -1.17 0.82
C VAL A 22 -2.72 -1.85 0.32
N PHE A 23 -2.87 -2.91 -0.48
CA PHE A 23 -1.75 -3.60 -1.14
C PHE A 23 -2.06 -3.85 -2.62
N ASP A 24 -1.01 -3.95 -3.43
CA ASP A 24 -1.08 -4.46 -4.80
C ASP A 24 -0.29 -5.78 -4.87
N SER A 25 -0.84 -6.78 -5.55
CA SER A 25 -0.26 -8.13 -5.61
C SER A 25 1.13 -8.18 -6.24
N LEU A 26 1.53 -7.17 -7.01
CA LEU A 26 2.83 -7.07 -7.66
C LEU A 26 3.67 -5.89 -7.14
N ASN A 27 3.25 -5.25 -6.03
CA ASN A 27 3.83 -4.00 -5.53
C ASN A 27 3.85 -2.87 -6.59
N TYR A 28 2.86 -2.83 -7.48
CA TYR A 28 2.80 -1.77 -8.49
C TYR A 28 2.29 -0.46 -7.87
N VAL A 29 3.23 0.43 -7.55
CA VAL A 29 2.98 1.69 -6.83
C VAL A 29 1.88 2.56 -7.43
N PRO A 30 1.77 2.74 -8.76
CA PRO A 30 0.68 3.53 -9.34
C PRO A 30 -0.71 2.99 -8.99
N ASN A 31 -0.90 1.68 -8.90
CA ASN A 31 -2.18 1.08 -8.47
C ASN A 31 -2.42 1.29 -6.97
N LEU A 32 -1.38 1.11 -6.15
CA LEU A 32 -1.41 1.36 -4.71
C LEU A 32 -1.89 2.79 -4.40
N ILE A 33 -1.33 3.79 -5.09
CA ILE A 33 -1.67 5.21 -4.89
C ILE A 33 -3.16 5.45 -5.17
N VAL A 34 -3.74 4.81 -6.18
CA VAL A 34 -5.18 4.93 -6.46
C VAL A 34 -6.01 4.41 -5.28
N GLY A 35 -5.68 3.25 -4.73
CA GLY A 35 -6.37 2.72 -3.55
C GLY A 35 -6.17 3.58 -2.30
N MET A 36 -4.94 4.05 -2.07
CA MET A 36 -4.58 4.95 -0.96
C MET A 36 -5.38 6.25 -1.00
N GLU A 37 -5.45 6.90 -2.17
CA GLU A 37 -6.22 8.12 -2.34
C GLU A 37 -7.71 7.89 -2.10
N ALA A 38 -8.27 6.75 -2.50
CA ALA A 38 -9.69 6.45 -2.34
C ALA A 38 -10.04 6.27 -0.85
N ALA A 39 -9.22 5.50 -0.13
CA ALA A 39 -9.35 5.30 1.31
C ALA A 39 -9.17 6.62 2.09
N GLY A 40 -8.14 7.40 1.75
CA GLY A 40 -7.88 8.70 2.39
C GLY A 40 -8.99 9.71 2.15
N LYS A 41 -9.51 9.81 0.91
CA LYS A 41 -10.65 10.70 0.58
C LYS A 41 -11.94 10.29 1.30
N ALA A 42 -12.14 9.00 1.57
CA ALA A 42 -13.26 8.50 2.37
C ALA A 42 -13.13 8.82 3.87
N GLY A 43 -11.96 9.27 4.34
CA GLY A 43 -11.69 9.58 5.74
C GLY A 43 -11.05 8.44 6.53
N GLY A 44 -10.61 7.37 5.88
CA GLY A 44 -9.92 6.25 6.52
C GLY A 44 -8.44 6.50 6.75
N VAL A 45 -7.88 5.85 7.77
CA VAL A 45 -6.42 5.77 7.98
C VAL A 45 -5.82 4.84 6.92
N VAL A 46 -5.08 5.43 5.99
CA VAL A 46 -4.32 4.73 4.96
C VAL A 46 -3.06 4.05 5.53
N GLU A 47 -3.05 2.72 5.50
CA GLU A 47 -1.89 1.87 5.75
C GLU A 47 -1.41 1.26 4.41
N ALA A 48 -0.33 1.78 3.84
CA ALA A 48 0.21 1.28 2.58
C ALA A 48 1.09 0.05 2.85
N ALA A 49 0.77 -1.08 2.20
CA ALA A 49 1.44 -2.35 2.43
C ALA A 49 2.35 -2.73 1.26
N ILE A 50 3.59 -3.07 1.60
CA ILE A 50 4.56 -3.69 0.70
C ILE A 50 4.52 -5.19 0.92
N SER A 51 4.24 -5.97 -0.13
CA SER A 51 4.31 -7.42 -0.08
C SER A 51 5.77 -7.86 -0.12
N TYR A 52 6.21 -8.58 0.91
CA TYR A 52 7.58 -9.08 1.05
C TYR A 52 7.72 -10.47 0.40
N THR A 53 8.83 -10.70 -0.28
CA THR A 53 9.22 -11.98 -0.88
C THR A 53 10.73 -12.07 -1.01
N GLY A 54 11.27 -13.28 -1.19
CA GLY A 54 12.71 -13.49 -1.23
C GLY A 54 13.37 -13.33 0.14
N ASP A 55 14.65 -12.99 0.12
CA ASP A 55 15.49 -12.87 1.31
C ASP A 55 16.48 -11.72 1.13
N VAL A 56 16.28 -10.62 1.84
CA VAL A 56 17.16 -9.44 1.79
C VAL A 56 18.52 -9.67 2.46
N SER A 57 18.66 -10.74 3.24
CA SER A 57 19.92 -11.11 3.88
C SER A 57 20.82 -11.98 3.00
N ASP A 58 20.28 -12.56 1.93
CA ASP A 58 21.03 -13.36 0.95
C ASP A 58 21.55 -12.46 -0.20
N PRO A 59 22.86 -12.17 -0.26
CA PRO A 59 23.43 -11.29 -1.28
C PRO A 59 23.38 -11.87 -2.70
N SER A 60 23.07 -13.16 -2.87
CA SER A 60 22.85 -13.77 -4.18
C SER A 60 21.48 -13.42 -4.78
N LYS A 61 20.54 -12.94 -3.95
CA LYS A 61 19.18 -12.52 -4.37
C LYS A 61 19.18 -11.04 -4.71
N THR A 62 19.29 -10.73 -6.00
CA THR A 62 19.42 -9.33 -6.46
C THR A 62 18.11 -8.67 -6.85
N GLN A 63 17.06 -9.43 -7.16
CA GLN A 63 15.79 -8.87 -7.65
C GLN A 63 14.97 -8.16 -6.55
N TYR A 64 14.86 -8.77 -5.38
CA TYR A 64 14.11 -8.25 -4.22
C TYR A 64 15.07 -7.95 -3.07
N ASN A 65 16.04 -7.09 -3.35
CA ASN A 65 17.07 -6.67 -2.40
C ASN A 65 16.55 -5.55 -1.47
N LEU A 66 17.38 -5.11 -0.52
CA LEU A 66 17.01 -4.03 0.40
C LEU A 66 16.65 -2.72 -0.34
N GLU A 67 17.42 -2.36 -1.36
CA GLU A 67 17.21 -1.14 -2.16
C GLU A 67 15.82 -1.12 -2.83
N TYR A 68 15.36 -2.27 -3.35
CA TYR A 68 14.02 -2.42 -3.90
C TYR A 68 12.95 -2.04 -2.88
N TYR A 69 13.07 -2.54 -1.64
CA TYR A 69 12.11 -2.25 -0.57
C TYR A 69 12.20 -0.80 -0.05
N GLU A 70 13.41 -0.25 0.08
CA GLU A 70 13.62 1.15 0.46
C GLU A 70 13.02 2.13 -0.55
N LYS A 71 13.14 1.83 -1.84
CA LYS A 71 12.54 2.62 -2.92
C LYS A 71 11.01 2.62 -2.82
N LEU A 72 10.39 1.45 -2.68
CA LEU A 72 8.94 1.33 -2.49
C LEU A 72 8.47 2.09 -1.25
N ALA A 73 9.15 1.92 -0.12
CA ALA A 73 8.83 2.63 1.11
C ALA A 73 8.89 4.15 0.92
N THR A 74 9.93 4.65 0.26
CA THR A 74 10.10 6.08 -0.04
C THR A 74 8.99 6.61 -0.93
N GLU A 75 8.58 5.86 -1.96
CA GLU A 75 7.49 6.25 -2.84
C GLU A 75 6.14 6.30 -2.12
N LEU A 76 5.84 5.32 -1.26
CA LEU A 76 4.58 5.26 -0.50
C LEU A 76 4.50 6.35 0.60
N VAL A 77 5.62 6.67 1.25
CA VAL A 77 5.70 7.80 2.19
C VAL A 77 5.46 9.12 1.46
N LYS A 78 6.10 9.33 0.30
CA LYS A 78 5.86 10.53 -0.52
C LYS A 78 4.42 10.63 -1.01
N ALA A 79 3.77 9.49 -1.26
CA ALA A 79 2.36 9.43 -1.64
C ALA A 79 1.38 9.67 -0.47
N GLY A 80 1.88 9.86 0.76
CA GLY A 80 1.06 10.27 1.91
C GLY A 80 0.42 9.13 2.68
N THR A 81 1.07 7.96 2.76
CA THR A 81 0.63 6.92 3.69
C THR A 81 0.75 7.39 5.16
N HIS A 82 -0.18 7.00 6.02
CA HIS A 82 -0.10 7.28 7.47
C HIS A 82 0.72 6.21 8.19
N VAL A 83 0.65 4.97 7.72
CA VAL A 83 1.33 3.80 8.29
C VAL A 83 1.91 2.96 7.16
N LEU A 84 3.20 2.61 7.25
CA LEU A 84 3.82 1.67 6.33
C LEU A 84 3.73 0.25 6.90
N CYS A 85 3.26 -0.69 6.09
CA CYS A 85 3.11 -2.10 6.46
C CYS A 85 4.03 -2.98 5.62
N ILE A 86 4.70 -3.95 6.27
CA ILE A 86 5.35 -5.07 5.58
C ILE A 86 4.41 -6.27 5.67
N LYS A 87 3.84 -6.67 4.54
CA LYS A 87 2.94 -7.83 4.43
C LYS A 87 3.75 -9.06 4.06
N ILE A 88 3.84 -10.01 4.98
CA ILE A 88 4.35 -11.36 4.69
C ILE A 88 3.24 -12.13 3.95
N LEU A 89 3.60 -12.81 2.88
CA LEU A 89 2.72 -13.73 2.15
C LEU A 89 2.62 -15.07 2.87
#